data_AF-A0A3A9JFR5-F1
#
_entry.id   AF-A0A3A9JFR5-F1
#
_cell.length_a   1.000
_cell.length_b   1.000
_cell.length_c   1.000
_cell.angle_alpha   90.00
_cell.angle_beta   90.00
_cell.angle_gamma   90.00
#
_symmetry.space_group_name_H-M   'P 1'
#
loop_
_entity.id
_entity.type
_entity.pdbx_description
1 polymer ?
#
loop_
_entity_poly.entity_id
_entity_poly.type
_entity_poly.pdbx_seq_one_letter_code
_entity_poly.pdbx_strand_id
1 'polypeptide(L)' 'MWTPAARVQLARGTISYSSCLTDAEWSASAAFMPASGQTGRPRQWPMPLITDAFLYVLRTGCA' A
#
# COMPACT_ATOMS: atom_id res chain seq x y z
N MET A 1 -23.71 -7.53 4.26
CA MET A 1 -24.22 -6.99 2.97
C MET A 1 -23.55 -5.65 2.72
N TRP A 2 -23.03 -5.43 1.52
CA TRP A 2 -22.35 -4.19 1.18
C TRP A 2 -23.35 -3.07 0.86
N THR A 3 -23.30 -1.95 1.60
CA THR A 3 -24.23 -0.83 1.43
C THR A 3 -23.78 0.11 0.30
N PRO A 4 -24.72 0.86 -0.34
CA PRO A 4 -24.36 1.87 -1.34
C PRO A 4 -23.35 2.89 -0.81
N ALA A 5 -23.49 3.30 0.45
CA ALA A 5 -22.55 4.23 1.12
C ALA A 5 -21.14 3.64 1.23
N ALA A 6 -21.00 2.38 1.66
CA ALA A 6 -19.71 1.69 1.68
C ALA A 6 -19.09 1.60 0.28
N ARG A 7 -19.92 1.49 -0.77
CA ARG A 7 -19.48 1.39 -2.17
C ARG A 7 -18.87 2.68 -2.66
N VAL A 8 -19.44 3.82 -2.28
CA VAL A 8 -18.89 5.14 -2.58
C VAL A 8 -17.62 5.40 -1.76
N GLN A 9 -17.64 5.05 -0.48
CA GLN A 9 -16.51 5.29 0.42
C GLN A 9 -15.26 4.48 0.06
N LEU A 10 -15.46 3.26 -0.45
CA LEU A 10 -14.38 2.35 -0.85
C LEU A 10 -14.18 2.33 -2.37
N ALA A 11 -14.88 3.20 -3.12
CA ALA A 11 -14.60 3.43 -4.52
C ALA A 11 -13.23 4.08 -4.64
N ARG A 12 -12.28 3.32 -5.19
CA ARG A 12 -10.95 3.83 -5.53
C ARG A 12 -11.09 4.61 -6.84
N GLY A 13 -10.72 5.89 -6.85
CA GLY A 13 -10.82 6.78 -8.02
C GLY A 13 -9.86 6.38 -9.16
N THR A 14 -9.35 7.36 -9.94
CA THR A 14 -8.33 7.12 -10.97
C THR A 14 -6.96 6.88 -10.34
N ILE A 15 -6.78 5.71 -9.75
CA ILE A 15 -5.50 5.21 -9.24
C ILE A 15 -4.94 4.24 -10.29
N SER A 16 -3.62 4.21 -10.45
CA SER A 16 -2.93 3.45 -11.51
C SER A 16 -3.34 1.97 -11.58
N TYR A 17 -3.66 1.37 -10.43
CA TYR A 17 -4.19 0.01 -10.35
C TYR A 17 -5.02 -0.16 -9.05
N SER A 18 -5.85 -1.21 -9.00
CA SER A 18 -6.85 -1.41 -7.94
C SER A 18 -6.29 -1.70 -6.54
N SER A 19 -5.05 -2.20 -6.45
CA SER A 19 -4.33 -2.44 -5.19
C SER A 19 -3.34 -1.32 -4.83
N CYS A 20 -3.35 -0.20 -5.55
CA CYS A 20 -2.40 0.88 -5.28
C CYS A 20 -2.64 1.48 -3.89
N LEU A 21 -1.54 1.66 -3.16
CA LEU A 21 -1.47 2.12 -1.79
C LEU A 21 -1.53 3.65 -1.75
N THR A 22 -2.57 4.18 -1.12
CA THR A 22 -2.71 5.63 -0.89
C THR A 22 -1.91 6.10 0.31
N ASP A 23 -1.60 7.40 0.40
CA ASP A 23 -0.88 7.97 1.54
C ASP A 23 -1.62 7.76 2.88
N ALA A 24 -2.96 7.78 2.85
CA ALA A 24 -3.78 7.52 4.02
C ALA A 24 -3.66 6.05 4.50
N GLU A 25 -3.70 5.10 3.57
CA GLU A 25 -3.49 3.67 3.87
C GLU A 25 -2.03 3.40 4.30
N TRP A 26 -1.07 4.08 3.69
CA TRP A 26 0.32 4.04 4.13
C TRP A 26 0.46 4.55 5.57
N SER A 27 -0.16 5.67 5.94
CA SER A 27 -0.06 6.20 7.31
C SER A 27 -0.55 5.20 8.37
N ALA A 28 -1.61 4.44 8.07
CA ALA A 28 -2.11 3.40 8.96
C ALA A 28 -1.16 2.19 9.04
N SER A 29 -0.49 1.82 7.94
CA SER A 29 0.41 0.67 7.88
C SER A 29 1.85 0.98 8.31
N ALA A 30 2.28 2.24 8.22
CA ALA A 30 3.63 2.70 8.54
C ALA A 30 4.02 2.40 9.99
N ALA A 31 3.06 2.40 10.92
CA ALA A 31 3.27 2.06 12.32
C ALA A 31 3.81 0.63 12.54
N PHE A 32 3.57 -0.28 11.58
CA PHE A 32 4.04 -1.66 11.64
C PHE A 32 5.37 -1.87 10.90
N MET A 33 5.90 -0.83 10.25
CA MET A 33 7.10 -0.95 9.43
C MET A 33 8.36 -0.80 10.29
N PRO A 34 9.43 -1.56 9.99
CA PRO A 34 10.67 -1.43 10.72
C PRO A 34 11.27 -0.04 10.49
N ALA A 35 11.76 0.56 11.58
CA ALA A 35 12.57 1.78 11.50
C ALA A 35 13.73 1.60 10.51
N SER A 36 14.17 2.70 9.90
CA SER A 36 15.37 2.67 9.07
C SER A 36 16.54 2.16 9.89
N GLY A 37 17.24 1.14 9.39
CA GLY A 37 18.46 0.64 10.03
C GLY A 37 19.48 1.76 10.14
N GLN A 38 20.09 1.91 11.32
CA GLN A 38 21.18 2.86 11.56
C GLN A 38 22.52 2.36 11.00
N THR A 39 22.61 1.06 10.70
CA THR A 39 23.79 0.37 10.19
C THR A 39 23.44 -0.42 8.92
N GLY A 40 24.43 -0.63 8.06
CA GLY A 40 24.27 -1.33 6.78
C GLY A 40 23.97 -0.40 5.60
N ARG A 41 23.54 -0.98 4.47
CA ARG A 41 23.23 -0.22 3.26
C ARG A 41 21.92 0.55 3.45
N PRO A 42 21.91 1.89 3.23
CA PRO A 42 20.68 2.66 3.32
C PRO A 42 19.65 2.16 2.29
N ARG A 43 18.36 2.26 2.65
CA ARG A 43 17.27 1.88 1.75
C ARG A 43 17.33 2.75 0.50
N GLN A 44 17.42 2.11 -0.67
CA GLN A 44 17.38 2.80 -1.96
C GLN A 44 15.95 3.21 -2.34
N TRP A 45 14.95 2.48 -1.86
CA TRP A 45 13.54 2.66 -2.21
C TRP A 45 12.72 3.10 -1.01
N PRO A 46 11.72 3.98 -1.22
CA PRO A 46 10.80 4.38 -0.16
C PRO A 46 9.95 3.17 0.26
N MET A 47 9.76 2.99 1.57
CA MET A 47 8.95 1.89 2.09
C MET A 47 7.51 1.84 1.55
N PRO A 48 6.79 2.96 1.35
CA PRO A 48 5.46 2.92 0.75
C PRO A 48 5.45 2.19 -0.59
N LEU A 49 6.44 2.43 -1.44
CA LEU A 49 6.53 1.83 -2.78
C LEU A 49 6.83 0.32 -2.71
N ILE A 50 7.64 -0.09 -1.74
CA ILE A 50 7.90 -1.52 -1.50
C ILE A 50 6.60 -2.21 -1.04
N THR A 51 5.87 -1.61 -0.10
CA THR A 51 4.60 -2.16 0.40
C THR A 51 3.53 -2.21 -0.69
N ASP A 52 3.42 -1.16 -1.50
CA ASP A 52 2.57 -1.08 -2.68
C ASP A 52 2.86 -2.24 -3.64
N ALA A 53 4.13 -2.48 -3.97
CA ALA A 53 4.55 -3.59 -4.82
C ALA A 53 4.22 -4.98 -4.23
N PHE A 54 4.41 -5.17 -2.91
CA PHE A 54 4.00 -6.41 -2.24
C PHE A 54 2.49 -6.63 -2.33
N LEU A 55 1.68 -5.61 -2.06
CA LEU A 55 0.22 -5.68 -2.15
C LEU A 55 -0.26 -5.93 -3.58
N TYR A 56 0.42 -5.35 -4.56
CA TYR A 56 0.19 -5.65 -5.98
C TYR A 56 0.36 -7.14 -6.27
N VAL A 57 1.55 -7.70 -5.96
CA VAL A 57 1.85 -9.13 -6.20
C VAL A 57 0.88 -10.05 -5.47
N LEU A 58 0.57 -9.76 -4.20
CA LEU A 58 -0.38 -10.54 -3.41
C LEU A 58 -1.79 -10.52 -4.01
N ARG A 59 -2.18 -9.44 -4.69
CA ARG A 59 -3.51 -9.26 -5.27
C ARG A 59 -3.64 -9.84 -6.67
N THR A 60 -2.63 -9.66 -7.52
CA THR A 60 -2.67 -10.12 -8.92
C THR A 60 -2.20 -11.56 -9.08
N GLY A 61 -1.48 -12.09 -8.10
CA GLY A 61 -0.70 -13.32 -8.24
C GLY A 61 0.60 -13.06 -9.01
N CYS A 62 1.58 -13.95 -8.84
CA CYS A 62 2.74 -14.01 -9.73
C CYS A 62 2.27 -14.58 -11.07
N ALA A 63 1.98 -13.72 -12.03
CA ALA A 63 1.80 -14.09 -13.44
C ALA A 63 3.13 -14.01 -14.19
#